data_AF-A0A351T1M7-F1
#
_entry.id   AF-A0A351T1M7-F1
#
_cell.length_a   1.000
_cell.length_b   1.000
_cell.length_c   1.000
_cell.angle_alpha   90.00
_cell.angle_beta   90.00
_cell.angle_gamma   90.00
#
_symmetry.space_group_name_H-M   'P 1'
#
loop_
_entity.id
_entity.type
_entity.pdbx_description
1 polymer ?
#
loop_
_entity_poly.entity_id
_entity_poly.type
_entity_poly.pdbx_seq_one_letter_code
_entity_poly.pdbx_strand_id
1 'polypeptide(L)' 'DPVAHFHLTNGARVERLNFLGDLSKNGFRQSHGMMVNYLYKLGDIEKNHERYTDGHIPASGSVRELI' A
#
# COMPACT_ATOMS: atom_id res chain seq x y z
N ASP A 1 -3.89 -5.89 7.30
CA ASP A 1 -4.82 -4.97 6.62
C ASP A 1 -5.38 -5.65 5.37
N PRO A 2 -6.70 -5.89 5.28
CA PRO A 2 -7.30 -6.62 4.15
C PRO A 2 -7.16 -5.90 2.80
N VAL A 3 -7.19 -4.56 2.80
CA VAL A 3 -7.05 -3.75 1.59
C VAL A 3 -5.62 -3.80 1.06
N ALA A 4 -4.62 -3.74 1.95
CA ALA A 4 -3.22 -3.97 1.61
C ALA A 4 -3.01 -5.36 1.02
N HIS A 5 -3.53 -6.41 1.65
CA HIS A 5 -3.42 -7.77 1.14
C HIS A 5 -3.99 -7.87 -0.28
N PHE A 6 -5.17 -7.30 -0.53
CA PHE A 6 -5.76 -7.27 -1.87
C PHE A 6 -4.83 -6.61 -2.91
N HIS A 7 -4.29 -5.43 -2.62
CA HIS A 7 -3.45 -4.72 -3.59
C HIS A 7 -2.09 -5.39 -3.81
N LEU A 8 -1.44 -5.85 -2.74
CA LEU A 8 -0.12 -6.47 -2.79
C LEU A 8 -0.18 -7.86 -3.46
N THR A 9 -1.21 -8.67 -3.17
CA THR A 9 -1.46 -9.92 -3.89
C THR A 9 -1.72 -9.68 -5.37
N ASN A 10 -2.25 -8.52 -5.78
CA ASN A 10 -2.43 -8.17 -7.19
C ASN A 10 -1.19 -7.49 -7.83
N GLY A 11 -0.05 -7.46 -7.15
CA GLY A 11 1.22 -6.95 -7.71
C GLY A 11 1.41 -5.43 -7.62
N ALA A 12 0.59 -4.74 -6.82
CA ALA A 12 0.87 -3.35 -6.49
C ALA A 12 2.05 -3.23 -5.51
N ARG A 13 2.58 -2.01 -5.39
CA ARG A 13 3.46 -1.62 -4.28
C ARG A 13 2.82 -0.51 -3.44
N VAL A 14 3.17 -0.43 -2.16
CA VAL A 14 2.86 0.73 -1.32
C VAL A 14 3.64 1.92 -1.84
N GLU A 15 2.95 2.92 -2.40
CA GLU A 15 3.62 4.06 -3.04
C GLU A 15 3.78 5.24 -2.09
N ARG A 16 2.69 5.59 -1.39
CA ARG A 16 2.63 6.80 -0.56
C ARG A 16 1.63 6.63 0.58
N LEU A 17 1.99 7.17 1.73
CA LEU A 17 1.08 7.37 2.87
C LEU A 17 0.51 8.78 2.82
N ASN A 18 -0.80 8.90 2.96
CA ASN A 18 -1.54 10.16 2.93
C ASN A 18 -2.17 10.39 4.30
N PHE A 19 -1.45 11.11 5.17
CA PHE A 19 -2.03 11.56 6.43
C PHE A 19 -3.15 12.57 6.15
N LEU A 20 -4.27 12.46 6.88
CA LEU A 20 -5.49 13.24 6.65
C LEU A 20 -6.04 13.10 5.21
N GLY A 21 -5.87 11.93 4.59
CA GLY A 21 -6.40 11.62 3.27
C GLY A 21 -7.90 11.32 3.23
N ASP A 22 -8.51 10.92 4.35
CA ASP A 22 -9.97 10.82 4.51
C ASP A 22 -10.42 11.51 5.82
N LEU A 23 -11.01 12.70 5.68
CA LEU A 23 -11.52 13.50 6.81
C LEU A 23 -12.94 13.14 7.23
N SER A 24 -13.56 12.14 6.61
CA SER A 24 -14.90 11.71 7.00
C SER A 24 -14.90 11.10 8.40
N LYS A 25 -16.08 11.08 9.05
CA LYS A 25 -16.26 10.36 10.32
C LYS A 25 -15.86 8.88 10.21
N ASN A 26 -15.97 8.28 9.01
CA ASN A 26 -15.58 6.90 8.78
C ASN A 26 -14.06 6.74 8.67
N GLY A 27 -13.39 7.58 7.90
CA GLY A 27 -11.93 7.58 7.77
C GLY A 27 -11.23 7.73 9.11
N PHE A 28 -11.71 8.66 9.95
CA PHE A 28 -11.18 8.81 11.31
C PHE A 28 -11.41 7.57 12.19
N ARG A 29 -12.55 6.89 12.04
CA ARG A 29 -12.88 5.70 12.81
C ARG A 29 -12.11 4.45 12.35
N GLN A 30 -11.77 4.36 11.06
CA GLN A 30 -11.06 3.21 10.49
C GLN A 30 -9.54 3.34 10.65
N SER A 31 -8.97 4.52 10.43
CA SER A 31 -7.51 4.69 10.30
C SER A 31 -7.01 6.07 10.74
N HIS A 32 -7.78 6.81 11.56
CA HIS A 32 -7.46 8.20 11.93
C HIS A 32 -7.22 9.12 10.73
N GLY A 33 -7.93 8.86 9.62
CA GLY A 33 -7.83 9.60 8.37
C GLY A 33 -6.61 9.26 7.51
N MET A 34 -5.85 8.22 7.86
CA MET A 34 -4.75 7.73 7.04
C MET A 34 -5.29 7.00 5.80
N MET A 35 -4.76 7.36 4.63
CA MET A 35 -5.02 6.68 3.36
C MET A 35 -3.71 6.25 2.71
N VAL A 36 -3.76 5.28 1.80
CA VAL A 36 -2.58 4.75 1.11
C VAL A 36 -2.80 4.78 -0.39
N ASN A 37 -1.79 5.21 -1.15
CA ASN A 37 -1.77 4.97 -2.59
C ASN A 37 -0.99 3.69 -2.88
N TYR A 38 -1.62 2.79 -3.64
CA TYR A 38 -0.99 1.61 -4.22
C TYR A 38 -0.69 1.88 -5.69
N LEU A 39 0.54 1.63 -6.12
CA LEU A 39 0.93 1.82 -7.52
C LEU A 39 0.99 0.48 -8.25
N TYR A 40 0.23 0.39 -9.34
CA TYR A 40 0.35 -0.67 -10.33
C TYR A 40 1.23 -0.18 -11.48
N LYS A 41 2.50 -0.58 -11.47
CA LYS A 41 3.39 -0.37 -12.61
C LYS A 41 3.42 -1.67 -13.42
N LEU A 42 2.88 -1.64 -14.64
CA LEU A 42 2.63 -2.85 -15.46
C LEU A 42 3.85 -3.79 -15.53
N GLY A 43 5.04 -3.25 -15.79
CA GLY A 43 6.27 -4.05 -15.87
C GLY A 43 6.78 -4.62 -14.54
N ASP A 44 6.17 -4.26 -13.41
CA ASP A 44 6.57 -4.70 -12.08
C ASP A 44 5.51 -5.60 -11.41
N ILE A 45 4.34 -5.83 -12.03
CA ILE A 45 3.19 -6.52 -11.40
C ILE A 45 3.55 -7.94 -10.95
N GLU A 46 4.04 -8.78 -11.88
CA GLU A 46 4.38 -10.19 -11.58
C GLU A 46 5.47 -10.27 -10.52
N LYS A 47 6.54 -9.48 -10.68
CA LYS A 47 7.64 -9.38 -9.71
C LYS A 47 7.16 -8.98 -8.32
N ASN A 48 6.24 -8.02 -8.21
CA ASN A 48 5.71 -7.60 -6.92
C ASN A 48 4.81 -8.67 -6.30
N HIS A 49 4.00 -9.34 -7.12
CA HIS A 49 3.17 -10.46 -6.69
C HIS A 49 4.03 -11.59 -6.09
N GLU A 50 5.04 -12.04 -6.83
CA GLU A 50 5.96 -13.09 -6.37
C GLU A 50 6.64 -12.70 -5.06
N ARG A 51 7.20 -11.48 -4.99
CA ARG A 51 7.82 -10.97 -3.77
C ARG A 51 6.86 -10.98 -2.58
N TYR A 52 5.60 -10.62 -2.79
CA TYR A 52 4.59 -10.63 -1.73
C TYR A 52 4.24 -12.04 -1.28
N THR A 53 4.08 -12.98 -2.21
CA THR A 53 3.89 -14.39 -1.92
C THR A 53 5.08 -14.99 -1.15
N ASP A 54 6.30 -14.52 -1.42
CA ASP A 54 7.53 -14.87 -0.69
C ASP A 54 7.69 -14.12 0.66
N GLY A 55 6.68 -13.37 1.11
CA GLY A 55 6.66 -12.69 2.40
C GLY A 55 7.31 -11.30 2.42
N HIS A 56 7.70 -10.73 1.28
CA HIS A 56 8.23 -9.36 1.20
C HIS A 56 7.13 -8.35 0.91
N ILE A 57 7.22 -7.13 1.44
CA ILE A 57 6.27 -6.06 1.10
C ILE A 57 6.90 -5.13 0.03
N PRO A 58 6.38 -5.12 -1.22
CA PRO A 58 6.72 -4.09 -2.19
C PRO A 58 6.30 -2.71 -1.69
N ALA A 59 7.27 -1.82 -1.54
CA ALA A 59 7.06 -0.43 -1.11
C ALA A 59 8.06 0.48 -1.82
N SER A 60 7.67 1.72 -2.07
CA SER A 60 8.56 2.77 -2.60
C SER A 60 9.70 3.06 -1.62
N GLY A 61 10.79 3.65 -2.13
CA GLY A 61 11.93 4.05 -1.30
C GLY A 61 11.51 5.03 -0.20
N SER A 62 10.70 6.03 -0.55
CA SER A 62 10.20 7.03 0.39
C SER A 62 9.35 6.45 1.52
N VAL A 63 8.59 5.38 1.28
CA VAL A 63 7.85 4.69 2.35
C VAL A 63 8.78 3.85 3.22
N ARG A 64 9.81 3.23 2.62
CA ARG A 64 10.81 2.44 3.35
C ARG A 64 11.72 3.28 4.24
N GLU A 65 11.91 4.56 3.95
CA GLU A 65 12.71 5.47 4.79
C GLU A 65 12.02 5.87 6.10
N LEU A 66 10.73 5.56 6.27
CA LEU A 66 9.96 5.85 7.48
C LEU A 66 10.07 4.77 8.57
N ILE A 67 10.78 3.68 8.29
CA ILE A 67 10.97 2.50 9.17
C ILE A 67 12.45 2.26 9.44
#